data_AF-A0A7H8JU74-F1
#
_entry.id   AF-A0A7H8JU74-F1
#
_cell.length_a   1.000
_cell.length_b   1.000
_cell.length_c   1.000
_cell.angle_alpha   90.00
_cell.angle_beta   90.00
_cell.angle_gamma   90.00
#
_symmetry.space_group_name_H-M   'P 1'
#
loop_
_entity.id
_entity.type
_entity.pdbx_description
1 polymer ?
#
loop_
_entity_poly.entity_id
_entity_poly.type
_entity_poly.pdbx_seq_one_letter_code
_entity_poly.pdbx_strand_id
1 'polypeptide(L)'
;MEVVAGSLIAVLGTLLGAALTHVFQRRAANDAERSRQAEQIRQERLDAYAHCGGALMNYRRSVMDRWFARDEQKPAEVQEELRYESYRQRSAAEEAVFRVELLSDDPALSQLGRDTINRIATMLAAETNEQLALHRHDSRTWIHEFISTSKAQLSRGGGSGG
;
A
#
# COMPACT_ATOMS: atom_id res chain seq x y z
N MET A 1 32.07 -18.39 61.45
CA MET A 1 31.12 -17.38 60.92
C MET A 1 31.35 -17.05 59.43
N GLU A 2 32.47 -17.44 58.80
CA GLU A 2 32.72 -17.17 57.36
C GLU A 2 31.83 -17.94 56.37
N VAL A 3 31.53 -19.21 56.64
CA VAL A 3 30.77 -20.06 55.70
C VAL A 3 29.35 -19.53 55.46
N VAL A 4 28.71 -18.99 56.51
CA VAL A 4 27.38 -18.39 56.44
C VAL A 4 27.39 -17.10 55.61
N ALA A 5 28.45 -16.29 55.72
CA ALA A 5 28.62 -15.09 54.93
C ALA A 5 28.80 -15.42 53.44
N GLY A 6 29.60 -16.45 53.13
CA GLY A 6 29.79 -16.92 51.75
C GLY A 6 28.50 -17.43 51.10
N SER A 7 27.69 -18.22 51.82
CA SER A 7 26.41 -18.71 51.30
C SER A 7 25.39 -17.60 51.06
N LEU A 8 25.35 -16.58 51.94
CA LEU A 8 24.47 -15.42 51.77
C LEU A 8 24.84 -14.62 50.52
N ILE A 9 26.13 -14.37 50.29
CA ILE A 9 26.62 -13.66 49.12
C ILE A 9 26.30 -14.43 47.83
N ALA A 10 26.44 -15.76 47.85
CA ALA A 10 26.11 -16.61 46.70
C ALA A 10 24.62 -16.51 46.31
N VAL A 11 23.71 -16.62 47.29
CA VAL A 11 22.27 -16.51 47.05
C VAL A 11 21.89 -15.11 46.54
N LEU A 12 22.48 -14.06 47.12
CA LEU A 12 22.29 -12.69 46.64
C LEU A 12 22.80 -12.50 45.21
N GLY A 13 23.94 -13.10 44.85
CA GLY A 13 24.47 -13.10 43.49
C GLY A 13 23.54 -13.78 42.48
N THR A 14 22.96 -14.93 42.85
CA THR A 14 22.00 -15.64 41.99
C THR A 14 20.67 -14.88 41.85
N LEU A 15 20.15 -14.33 42.95
CA LEU A 15 18.92 -13.52 42.92
C LEU A 15 19.10 -12.23 42.11
N LEU A 16 20.25 -11.56 42.27
CA LEU A 16 20.59 -10.37 41.50
C LEU A 16 20.76 -10.70 40.01
N GLY A 17 21.45 -11.81 39.69
CA GLY A 17 21.58 -12.30 38.33
C GLY A 17 20.23 -12.62 37.68
N ALA A 18 19.35 -13.33 38.38
CA ALA A 18 18.01 -13.66 37.90
C ALA A 18 17.14 -12.41 37.68
N ALA A 19 17.21 -11.43 38.59
CA ALA A 19 16.49 -10.17 38.46
C ALA A 19 16.97 -9.35 37.26
N LEU A 20 18.29 -9.25 37.05
CA LEU A 20 18.88 -8.55 35.91
C LEU A 20 18.48 -9.22 34.58
N THR A 21 18.61 -10.54 34.48
CA THR A 21 18.19 -11.29 33.28
C THR A 21 16.71 -11.09 32.97
N HIS A 22 15.84 -11.13 33.98
CA HIS A 22 14.40 -10.93 33.77
C HIS A 22 14.05 -9.52 33.26
N VAL A 23 14.74 -8.49 33.75
CA VAL A 23 14.54 -7.10 33.26
C VAL A 23 15.03 -6.96 31.83
N PHE A 24 16.20 -7.51 31.49
CA PHE A 24 16.72 -7.50 30.12
C PHE A 24 15.82 -8.27 29.15
N GLN A 25 15.31 -9.45 29.56
CA GLN A 25 14.37 -10.24 28.76
C GLN A 25 13.06 -9.48 28.53
N ARG A 26 12.51 -8.83 29.57
CA ARG A 26 11.28 -8.04 29.43
C ARG A 26 11.48 -6.82 28.51
N ARG A 27 12.64 -6.18 28.57
CA ARG A 27 12.98 -5.05 27.68
C ARG A 27 13.16 -5.52 26.24
N ALA A 28 13.92 -6.59 26.02
CA ALA A 28 14.12 -7.19 24.69
C ALA A 28 12.79 -7.68 24.07
N ALA A 29 11.89 -8.26 24.87
CA ALA A 29 10.57 -8.67 24.42
C ALA A 29 9.69 -7.46 24.03
N ASN A 30 9.72 -6.38 24.82
CA ASN A 30 8.98 -5.16 24.51
C ASN A 30 9.53 -4.46 23.26
N ASP A 31 10.85 -4.42 23.09
CA ASP A 31 11.48 -3.82 21.92
C ASP A 31 11.21 -4.66 20.67
N ALA A 32 11.29 -6.00 20.77
CA ALA A 32 10.93 -6.91 19.69
C ALA A 32 9.44 -6.79 19.28
N GLU A 33 8.54 -6.65 20.25
CA GLU A 33 7.11 -6.46 19.98
C GLU A 33 6.83 -5.14 19.25
N ARG A 34 7.48 -4.03 19.67
CA ARG A 34 7.38 -2.74 18.98
C ARG A 34 7.90 -2.81 17.56
N SER A 35 9.05 -3.45 17.34
CA SER A 35 9.60 -3.66 16.00
C SER A 35 8.67 -4.53 15.13
N ARG A 36 8.04 -5.55 15.71
CA ARG A 36 7.09 -6.41 15.00
C ARG A 36 5.83 -5.66 14.58
N GLN A 37 5.25 -4.85 15.46
CA GLN A 37 4.08 -4.04 15.16
C GLN A 37 4.37 -3.00 14.07
N ALA A 38 5.52 -2.32 14.15
CA ALA A 38 5.93 -1.35 13.13
C ALA A 38 6.11 -2.01 11.76
N GLU A 39 6.74 -3.19 11.72
CA GLU A 39 6.91 -3.94 10.48
C GLU A 39 5.56 -4.44 9.92
N GLN A 40 4.63 -4.87 10.78
CA GLN A 40 3.30 -5.28 10.36
C GLN A 40 2.55 -4.13 9.66
N ILE A 41 2.51 -2.94 10.26
CA ILE A 41 1.86 -1.76 9.66
C ILE A 41 2.54 -1.40 8.32
N ARG A 42 3.87 -1.50 8.24
CA ARG A 42 4.62 -1.24 7.00
C ARG A 42 4.22 -2.22 5.89
N GLN A 43 4.05 -3.50 6.21
CA GLN A 43 3.60 -4.51 5.26
C GLN A 43 2.14 -4.30 4.84
N GLU A 44 1.24 -4.00 5.77
CA GLU A 44 -0.15 -3.69 5.46
C GLU A 44 -0.29 -2.49 4.52
N ARG A 45 0.53 -1.44 4.73
CA ARG A 45 0.63 -0.28 3.82
C ARG A 45 1.18 -0.68 2.45
N LEU A 46 2.26 -1.48 2.40
CA LEU A 46 2.83 -1.97 1.15
C LEU A 46 1.80 -2.75 0.33
N ASP A 47 1.08 -3.67 0.95
CA ASP A 47 0.05 -4.49 0.33
C ASP A 47 -1.10 -3.62 -0.22
N ALA A 48 -1.56 -2.66 0.57
CA ALA A 48 -2.61 -1.73 0.14
C ALA A 48 -2.16 -0.87 -1.05
N TYR A 49 -0.93 -0.37 -1.03
CA TYR A 49 -0.39 0.48 -2.10
C TYR A 49 -0.17 -0.32 -3.39
N ALA A 50 0.38 -1.54 -3.28
CA ALA A 50 0.55 -2.45 -4.41
C ALA A 50 -0.81 -2.86 -5.00
N HIS A 51 -1.78 -3.19 -4.15
CA HIS A 51 -3.14 -3.53 -4.59
C HIS A 51 -3.81 -2.36 -5.32
N CYS A 52 -3.72 -1.14 -4.79
CA CYS A 52 -4.25 0.06 -5.44
C CYS A 52 -3.59 0.32 -6.80
N GLY A 53 -2.27 0.22 -6.90
CA GLY A 53 -1.57 0.33 -8.18
C GLY A 53 -2.06 -0.70 -9.22
N GLY A 54 -2.25 -1.95 -8.78
CA GLY A 54 -2.82 -3.01 -9.62
C GLY A 54 -4.25 -2.72 -10.08
N ALA A 55 -5.11 -2.26 -9.17
CA ALA A 55 -6.50 -1.91 -9.48
C ALA A 55 -6.59 -0.75 -10.48
N LEU A 56 -5.76 0.30 -10.33
CA LEU A 56 -5.66 1.41 -11.29
C LEU A 56 -5.22 0.93 -12.68
N MET A 57 -4.27 -0.01 -12.74
CA MET A 57 -3.80 -0.59 -14.01
C MET A 57 -4.87 -1.43 -14.70
N ASN A 58 -5.63 -2.22 -13.92
CA ASN A 58 -6.75 -3.01 -14.43
C ASN A 58 -7.88 -2.11 -14.94
N TYR A 59 -8.20 -1.04 -14.21
CA TYR A 59 -9.19 -0.06 -14.65
C TYR A 59 -8.77 0.63 -15.94
N ARG A 60 -7.52 1.11 -16.02
CA ARG A 60 -6.93 1.67 -17.25
C ARG A 60 -7.06 0.71 -18.42
N ARG A 61 -6.74 -0.57 -18.21
CA ARG A 61 -6.89 -1.61 -19.23
C ARG A 61 -8.34 -1.74 -19.70
N SER A 62 -9.29 -1.88 -18.78
CA SER A 62 -10.71 -2.02 -19.13
C SER A 62 -11.26 -0.83 -19.93
N VAL A 63 -10.78 0.39 -19.65
CA VAL A 63 -11.12 1.60 -20.39
C VAL A 63 -10.55 1.59 -21.81
N MET A 64 -9.29 1.13 -21.97
CA MET A 64 -8.71 0.96 -23.31
C MET A 64 -9.45 -0.11 -24.11
N ASP A 65 -9.75 -1.26 -23.51
CA ASP A 65 -10.47 -2.36 -24.16
C ASP A 65 -11.85 -1.89 -24.65
N ARG A 66 -12.55 -1.11 -23.82
CA ARG A 66 -13.83 -0.48 -24.18
C ARG A 66 -13.69 0.54 -25.31
N TRP A 67 -12.64 1.37 -25.29
CA TRP A 67 -12.38 2.33 -26.37
C TRP A 67 -12.14 1.61 -27.70
N PHE A 68 -11.30 0.57 -27.70
CA PHE A 68 -11.00 -0.23 -28.89
C PHE A 68 -12.22 -0.96 -29.42
N ALA A 69 -13.07 -1.51 -28.54
CA ALA A 69 -14.29 -2.17 -28.98
C ALA A 69 -15.26 -1.21 -29.71
N ARG A 70 -15.30 0.07 -29.29
CA ARG A 70 -16.06 1.11 -29.98
C ARG A 70 -15.43 1.48 -31.32
N ASP A 71 -14.11 1.69 -31.34
CA ASP A 71 -13.35 2.07 -32.54
C ASP A 71 -13.42 0.98 -33.64
N GLU A 72 -13.28 -0.28 -33.24
CA GLU A 72 -13.38 -1.46 -34.12
C GLU A 72 -14.83 -1.86 -34.44
N GLN A 73 -15.82 -1.08 -33.99
CA GLN A 73 -17.26 -1.33 -34.19
C GLN A 73 -17.67 -2.77 -33.84
N LYS A 74 -17.20 -3.27 -32.69
CA LYS A 74 -17.57 -4.61 -32.20
C LYS A 74 -19.08 -4.75 -32.02
N PRO A 75 -19.62 -5.99 -32.02
CA PRO A 75 -21.04 -6.21 -31.72
C PRO A 75 -21.49 -5.54 -30.43
N ALA A 76 -22.75 -5.11 -30.38
CA ALA A 76 -23.31 -4.36 -29.26
C ALA A 76 -23.18 -5.12 -27.93
N GLU A 77 -23.35 -6.44 -27.97
CA GLU A 77 -23.23 -7.33 -26.82
C GLU A 77 -21.81 -7.27 -26.21
N VAL A 78 -20.78 -7.25 -27.05
CA VAL A 78 -19.38 -7.15 -26.64
C VAL A 78 -19.08 -5.76 -26.06
N GLN A 79 -19.60 -4.70 -26.68
CA GLN A 79 -19.44 -3.34 -26.17
C GLN A 79 -20.13 -3.16 -24.80
N GLU A 80 -21.29 -3.78 -24.61
CA GLU A 80 -22.03 -3.78 -23.36
C GLU A 80 -21.29 -4.53 -22.25
N GLU A 81 -20.76 -5.73 -22.54
CA GLU A 81 -19.94 -6.50 -21.62
C GLU A 81 -18.71 -5.70 -21.14
N LEU A 82 -17.98 -5.09 -22.07
CA LEU A 82 -16.81 -4.26 -21.74
C LEU A 82 -17.18 -2.98 -20.98
N ARG A 83 -18.39 -2.45 -21.17
CA ARG A 83 -18.91 -1.35 -20.36
C ARG A 83 -19.13 -1.78 -18.92
N TYR A 84 -19.78 -2.92 -18.69
CA TYR A 84 -19.95 -3.46 -17.34
C TYR A 84 -18.63 -3.80 -16.67
N GLU A 85 -17.69 -4.39 -17.42
CA GLU A 85 -16.33 -4.65 -16.95
C GLU A 85 -15.64 -3.37 -16.50
N SER A 86 -15.71 -2.31 -17.31
CA SER A 86 -15.13 -1.01 -16.99
C SER A 86 -15.73 -0.41 -15.71
N TYR A 87 -17.02 -0.59 -15.44
CA TYR A 87 -17.62 -0.14 -14.20
C TYR A 87 -17.16 -0.97 -13.00
N ARG A 88 -17.08 -2.30 -13.14
CA ARG A 88 -16.56 -3.17 -12.09
C ARG A 88 -15.13 -2.81 -11.71
N GLN A 89 -14.26 -2.60 -12.70
CA GLN A 89 -12.86 -2.23 -12.46
C GLN A 89 -12.73 -0.81 -11.88
N ARG A 90 -13.63 0.11 -12.24
CA ARG A 90 -13.69 1.43 -11.59
C ARG A 90 -13.98 1.30 -10.11
N SER A 91 -15.03 0.55 -9.75
CA SER A 91 -15.39 0.34 -8.34
C SER A 91 -14.27 -0.34 -7.55
N ALA A 92 -13.60 -1.33 -8.14
CA ALA A 92 -12.43 -1.97 -7.52
C ALA A 92 -11.27 -0.99 -7.28
N ALA A 93 -11.03 -0.06 -8.21
CA ALA A 93 -10.03 0.99 -8.04
C ALA A 93 -10.43 1.99 -6.93
N GLU A 94 -11.70 2.40 -6.88
CA GLU A 94 -12.22 3.27 -5.81
C GLU A 94 -12.09 2.60 -4.43
N GLU A 95 -12.46 1.33 -4.31
CA GLU A 95 -12.30 0.54 -3.08
C GLU A 95 -10.83 0.47 -2.64
N ALA A 96 -9.92 0.24 -3.58
CA ALA A 96 -8.49 0.20 -3.28
C ALA A 96 -7.98 1.57 -2.79
N VAL A 97 -8.46 2.68 -3.36
CA VAL A 97 -8.14 4.03 -2.88
C VAL A 97 -8.68 4.27 -1.47
N PHE A 98 -9.88 3.78 -1.13
CA PHE A 98 -10.39 3.86 0.24
C PHE A 98 -9.50 3.12 1.23
N ARG A 99 -8.98 1.94 0.84
CA ARG A 99 -8.04 1.20 1.67
C ARG A 99 -6.73 1.97 1.90
N VAL A 100 -6.24 2.66 0.87
CA VAL A 100 -5.08 3.56 0.99
C VAL A 100 -5.39 4.69 1.96
N GLU A 101 -6.57 5.30 1.88
CA GLU A 101 -7.00 6.38 2.78
C GLU A 101 -7.11 5.94 4.24
N LEU A 102 -7.50 4.69 4.49
CA LEU A 102 -7.56 4.14 5.85
C LEU A 102 -6.18 3.85 6.46
N LEU A 103 -5.17 3.57 5.64
CA LEU A 103 -3.85 3.14 6.10
C LEU A 103 -2.77 4.22 5.99
N SER A 104 -3.04 5.27 5.21
CA SER A 104 -2.14 6.39 4.93
C SER A 104 -2.53 7.62 5.75
N ASP A 105 -1.57 8.20 6.46
CA ASP A 105 -1.74 9.51 7.12
C ASP A 105 -1.60 10.69 6.14
N ASP A 106 -1.22 10.42 4.88
CA ASP A 106 -1.02 11.43 3.84
C ASP A 106 -2.26 11.53 2.93
N PRO A 107 -3.07 12.60 3.05
CA PRO A 107 -4.26 12.78 2.21
C PRO A 107 -3.91 13.03 0.74
N ALA A 108 -2.68 13.48 0.43
CA ALA A 108 -2.26 13.70 -0.94
C ALA A 108 -2.18 12.38 -1.72
N LEU A 109 -1.84 11.26 -1.05
CA LEU A 109 -1.76 9.96 -1.71
C LEU A 109 -3.14 9.46 -2.14
N SER A 110 -4.14 9.56 -1.28
CA SER A 110 -5.53 9.19 -1.60
C SER A 110 -6.10 10.10 -2.70
N GLN A 111 -5.77 11.39 -2.66
CA GLN A 111 -6.17 12.34 -3.70
C GLN A 111 -5.55 11.99 -5.06
N LEU A 112 -4.27 11.64 -5.10
CA LEU A 112 -3.58 11.21 -6.31
C LEU A 112 -4.22 9.96 -6.92
N GLY A 113 -4.64 9.01 -6.09
CA GLY A 113 -5.41 7.84 -6.52
C GLY A 113 -6.75 8.21 -7.17
N ARG A 114 -7.55 9.06 -6.51
CA ARG A 114 -8.82 9.57 -7.05
C ARG A 114 -8.64 10.33 -8.37
N ASP A 115 -7.64 11.19 -8.44
CA ASP A 115 -7.33 11.96 -9.64
C ASP A 115 -6.94 11.04 -10.79
N THR A 116 -6.15 9.99 -10.51
CA THR A 116 -5.77 8.98 -11.50
C THR A 116 -7.01 8.26 -12.07
N ILE A 117 -7.97 7.86 -11.22
CA ILE A 117 -9.25 7.26 -11.66
C ILE A 117 -10.00 8.20 -12.60
N ASN A 118 -10.11 9.49 -12.22
CA ASN A 118 -10.84 10.46 -13.03
C ASN A 118 -10.13 10.74 -14.37
N ARG A 119 -8.80 10.83 -14.37
CA ARG A 119 -8.01 11.01 -15.60
C ARG A 119 -8.04 9.78 -16.50
N ILE A 120 -8.07 8.57 -15.97
CA ILE A 120 -8.28 7.35 -16.78
C ILE A 120 -9.65 7.41 -17.47
N ALA A 121 -10.69 7.88 -16.78
CA ALA A 121 -12.02 7.97 -17.36
C ALA A 121 -12.10 8.92 -18.57
N THR A 122 -11.29 9.99 -18.60
CA THR A 122 -11.27 10.93 -19.74
C THR A 122 -10.73 10.29 -21.03
N MET A 123 -10.01 9.17 -20.94
CA MET A 123 -9.50 8.45 -22.11
C MET A 123 -10.63 7.94 -23.02
N LEU A 124 -11.83 7.70 -22.48
CA LEU A 124 -13.00 7.29 -23.28
C LEU A 124 -13.48 8.41 -24.23
N ALA A 125 -13.16 9.66 -23.93
CA ALA A 125 -13.53 10.82 -24.74
C ALA A 125 -12.61 11.00 -25.96
N ALA A 126 -11.50 10.28 -26.06
CA ALA A 126 -10.68 10.30 -27.26
C ALA A 126 -11.49 9.82 -28.46
N GLU A 127 -11.49 10.56 -29.55
CA GLU A 127 -12.21 10.25 -30.79
C GLU A 127 -11.32 9.48 -31.78
N THR A 128 -10.00 9.68 -31.72
CA THR A 128 -9.04 9.04 -32.64
C THR A 128 -8.00 8.21 -31.92
N ASN A 129 -7.38 7.29 -32.67
CA ASN A 129 -6.29 6.46 -32.16
C ASN A 129 -5.08 7.31 -31.73
N GLU A 130 -4.79 8.39 -32.43
CA GLU A 130 -3.71 9.34 -32.10
C GLU A 130 -3.97 10.02 -30.75
N GLN A 131 -5.21 10.47 -30.50
CA GLN A 131 -5.60 11.04 -29.20
C GLN A 131 -5.48 10.00 -28.08
N LEU A 132 -5.93 8.76 -28.32
CA LEU A 132 -5.75 7.68 -27.36
C LEU A 132 -4.26 7.36 -27.12
N ALA A 133 -3.41 7.44 -28.15
CA ALA A 133 -1.97 7.17 -28.02
C ALA A 133 -1.28 8.15 -27.06
N LEU A 134 -1.65 9.45 -27.11
CA LEU A 134 -1.21 10.45 -26.14
C LEU A 134 -1.64 10.07 -24.72
N HIS A 135 -2.93 9.78 -24.54
CA HIS A 135 -3.46 9.33 -23.25
C HIS A 135 -2.82 8.03 -22.73
N ARG A 136 -2.36 7.15 -23.62
CA ARG A 136 -1.73 5.87 -23.25
C ARG A 136 -0.39 6.09 -22.55
N HIS A 137 0.36 7.11 -22.97
CA HIS A 137 1.59 7.53 -22.30
C HIS A 137 1.28 8.17 -20.95
N ASP A 138 0.40 9.17 -20.94
CA ASP A 138 0.07 9.94 -19.73
C ASP A 138 -0.52 9.07 -18.62
N SER A 139 -1.40 8.13 -18.99
CA SER A 139 -2.04 7.22 -18.04
C SER A 139 -1.08 6.28 -17.33
N ARG A 140 0.04 5.91 -17.95
CA ARG A 140 1.11 5.17 -17.26
C ARG A 140 1.85 6.06 -16.28
N THR A 141 2.10 7.31 -16.65
CA THR A 141 2.77 8.30 -15.81
C THR A 141 1.98 8.56 -14.53
N TRP A 142 0.65 8.71 -14.59
CA TRP A 142 -0.17 8.92 -13.39
C TRP A 142 -0.10 7.74 -12.40
N ILE A 143 -0.17 6.51 -12.89
CA ILE A 143 -0.03 5.31 -12.05
C ILE A 143 1.39 5.20 -11.46
N HIS A 144 2.41 5.53 -12.26
CA HIS A 144 3.79 5.56 -11.77
C HIS A 144 4.03 6.65 -10.71
N GLU A 145 3.40 7.81 -10.85
CA GLU A 145 3.43 8.89 -9.88
C GLU A 145 2.79 8.47 -8.55
N PHE A 146 1.67 7.75 -8.61
CA PHE A 146 1.09 7.13 -7.41
C PHE A 146 2.08 6.18 -6.73
N ILE A 147 2.66 5.22 -7.46
CA ILE A 147 3.61 4.24 -6.90
C ILE A 147 4.88 4.90 -6.34
N SER A 148 5.42 5.91 -7.02
CA SER A 148 6.63 6.60 -6.55
C SER A 148 6.35 7.39 -5.26
N THR A 149 5.18 8.01 -5.16
CA THR A 149 4.71 8.73 -3.97
C THR A 149 4.47 7.75 -2.81
N SER A 150 3.80 6.62 -3.05
CA SER A 150 3.63 5.53 -2.08
C SER A 150 4.97 5.02 -1.55
N LYS A 151 5.95 4.80 -2.44
CA LYS A 151 7.30 4.37 -2.06
C LYS A 151 7.99 5.41 -1.17
N ALA A 152 7.89 6.69 -1.48
CA ALA A 152 8.46 7.75 -0.66
C ALA A 152 7.83 7.79 0.74
N GLN A 153 6.52 7.56 0.84
CA GLN A 153 5.82 7.52 2.12
C GLN A 153 6.24 6.30 2.97
N LEU A 154 6.37 5.11 2.38
CA LEU A 154 6.86 3.92 3.07
C LEU A 154 8.26 4.15 3.68
N SER A 155 9.13 4.87 2.97
CA SER A 155 10.47 5.23 3.47
C SER A 155 10.44 6.25 4.61
N ARG A 156 9.49 7.20 4.60
CA ARG A 156 9.33 8.21 5.67
C ARG A 156 8.75 7.61 6.96
N GLY A 157 7.81 6.68 6.83
CA GLY A 157 7.21 5.99 7.98
C GLY A 157 8.18 5.10 8.78
N GLY A 158 9.30 4.70 8.18
CA GLY A 158 10.35 3.91 8.85
C GLY A 158 11.39 4.73 9.64
N GLY A 159 11.32 6.07 9.60
CA GLY A 159 12.35 6.96 10.14
C GLY A 159 12.08 7.56 11.52
N SER A 160 10.90 7.35 12.12
CA SER A 160 10.57 7.91 13.44
C SER A 160 10.90 6.91 14.55
N GLY A 161 12.19 6.82 14.86
CA GLY A 161 12.73 5.91 15.86
C GLY A 161 14.22 6.18 16.12
N GLY A 162 14.56 7.45 16.35
CA GLY A 162 15.88 7.93 16.75
C GLY A 162 15.77 8.85 17.94
#